data_AF-A0A517TF22-F1
#
_entry.id   AF-A0A517TF22-F1
#
_cell.length_a   1.000
_cell.length_b   1.000
_cell.length_c   1.000
_cell.angle_alpha   90.00
_cell.angle_beta   90.00
_cell.angle_gamma   90.00
#
_symmetry.space_group_name_H-M   'P 1'
#
loop_
_entity.id
_entity.type
_entity.pdbx_description
1 polymer ?
#
loop_
_entity_poly.entity_id
_entity_poly.type
_entity_poly.pdbx_seq_one_letter_code
_entity_poly.pdbx_strand_id
1 'polypeptide(L)'
;MSHRNNQQNRRGLTLIELIIAMTVTAGLLTVLSGVMIAVESARDHTEGVSDTLHHAEMIHDRIGRAINRCGVYQIGAGSITCGIATLQTTTGAVTVPDTLVVWAGEEATPLADEGVIDRLPLRSELRIFAPHDSDSRRLDEITFPSATGTIDFTSGTFASEIETLLASSSAVRTKLTDRIRGAVIPSSMLGAGQSVSSVRFVITEQPTDGEIASASDEASWIALPWAGGVRTLESGLRAVTVETELQFDILPVRNTDESDGAYPSFRRTSRHYLHEGN
;
A
#
# COMPACT_ATOMS: atom_id res chain seq x y z
N MET A 1 23.82 -5.91 -89.40
CA MET A 1 22.97 -6.20 -88.23
C MET A 1 23.51 -7.44 -87.54
N SER A 2 24.17 -7.26 -86.39
CA SER A 2 24.78 -8.34 -85.59
C SER A 2 24.10 -8.37 -84.24
N HIS A 3 23.18 -9.31 -84.02
CA HIS A 3 22.58 -9.56 -82.71
C HIS A 3 23.57 -10.33 -81.83
N ARG A 4 24.25 -9.62 -80.93
CA ARG A 4 24.96 -10.22 -79.79
C ARG A 4 23.91 -10.66 -78.77
N ASN A 5 23.50 -11.92 -78.85
CA ASN A 5 22.71 -12.54 -77.78
C ASN A 5 23.63 -12.76 -76.58
N ASN A 6 23.43 -11.93 -75.56
CA ASN A 6 24.05 -12.07 -74.25
C ASN A 6 23.37 -13.27 -73.57
N GLN A 7 23.90 -14.47 -73.81
CA GLN A 7 23.49 -15.68 -73.08
C GLN A 7 23.84 -15.48 -71.61
N GLN A 8 22.83 -15.10 -70.83
CA GLN A 8 22.88 -15.17 -69.38
C GLN A 8 23.19 -16.61 -68.98
N ASN A 9 24.38 -16.81 -68.40
CA ASN A 9 24.77 -18.06 -67.74
C ASN A 9 23.73 -18.41 -66.67
N ARG A 10 22.77 -19.27 -67.00
CA ARG A 10 21.91 -19.95 -66.03
C ARG A 10 22.72 -21.06 -65.37
N ARG A 11 23.48 -20.69 -64.34
CA ARG A 11 24.03 -21.67 -63.39
C ARG A 11 22.88 -22.13 -62.49
N GLY A 12 22.43 -23.37 -62.65
CA GLY A 12 21.51 -24.00 -61.71
C GLY A 12 22.23 -24.28 -60.40
N LEU A 13 21.61 -23.95 -59.27
CA LEU A 13 22.12 -24.26 -57.94
C LEU A 13 22.25 -25.77 -57.78
N THR A 14 23.37 -26.22 -57.25
CA THR A 14 23.58 -27.63 -56.90
C THR A 14 22.73 -27.99 -55.68
N LEU A 15 22.29 -29.25 -55.57
CA LEU A 15 21.43 -29.71 -54.47
C LEU A 15 22.03 -29.44 -53.08
N ILE A 16 23.37 -29.48 -52.97
CA ILE A 16 24.08 -29.16 -51.74
C ILE A 16 23.98 -27.66 -51.38
N GLU A 17 24.05 -26.75 -52.35
CA GLU A 17 23.85 -25.31 -52.13
C GLU A 17 22.43 -25.00 -51.65
N LEU A 18 21.42 -25.72 -52.17
CA LEU A 18 20.03 -25.59 -51.72
C LEU A 18 19.85 -26.03 -50.26
N ILE A 19 20.42 -27.17 -49.87
CA ILE A 19 20.33 -27.69 -48.50
C ILE A 19 21.06 -26.77 -47.51
N ILE A 20 22.25 -26.26 -47.88
CA ILE A 20 22.98 -25.31 -47.05
C ILE A 20 22.18 -24.01 -46.89
N ALA A 21 21.61 -23.47 -47.98
CA ALA A 21 20.79 -22.27 -47.92
C ALA A 21 19.56 -22.46 -47.01
N MET A 22 18.86 -23.60 -47.12
CA MET A 22 17.71 -23.93 -46.26
C MET A 22 18.09 -24.07 -44.78
N THR A 23 19.27 -24.65 -44.48
CA THR A 23 19.73 -24.82 -43.10
C THR A 23 20.10 -23.47 -42.48
N VAL A 24 20.77 -22.60 -43.24
CA VAL A 24 21.12 -21.24 -42.79
C VAL A 24 19.86 -20.40 -42.58
N THR A 25 18.89 -20.45 -43.49
CA THR A 25 17.63 -19.70 -43.31
C THR A 25 16.82 -20.21 -42.13
N ALA A 26 16.71 -21.53 -41.93
CA ALA A 26 16.06 -22.11 -40.76
C ALA A 26 16.74 -21.70 -39.45
N GLY A 27 18.09 -21.70 -39.43
CA GLY A 27 18.86 -21.21 -38.29
C GLY A 27 18.59 -19.74 -37.98
N LEU A 28 18.60 -18.88 -39.01
CA LEU A 28 18.30 -17.46 -38.86
C LEU A 28 16.86 -17.22 -38.36
N LEU A 29 15.88 -17.96 -38.88
CA LEU A 29 14.49 -17.87 -38.40
C LEU A 29 14.37 -18.25 -36.94
N THR A 30 15.07 -19.29 -36.50
CA THR A 30 15.07 -19.71 -35.08
C THR A 30 15.65 -18.63 -34.17
N VAL A 31 16.75 -18.01 -34.58
CA VAL A 31 17.36 -16.90 -33.83
C VAL A 31 16.42 -15.69 -33.78
N LEU A 32 15.79 -15.32 -34.89
CA LEU A 32 14.81 -14.24 -34.96
C LEU A 32 13.62 -14.49 -34.03
N SER A 33 13.07 -15.71 -34.03
CA SER A 33 11.99 -16.09 -33.12
C SER A 33 12.42 -15.97 -31.65
N GLY A 34 13.63 -16.42 -31.30
CA GLY A 34 14.15 -16.28 -29.95
C GLY A 34 14.29 -14.81 -29.51
N VAL A 35 14.79 -13.94 -30.39
CA VAL A 35 14.89 -12.50 -30.12
C VAL A 35 13.52 -11.85 -29.97
N MET A 36 12.54 -12.21 -30.80
CA MET A 36 11.17 -11.68 -30.70
C MET A 36 10.54 -12.03 -29.36
N ILE A 37 10.66 -13.28 -28.91
CA ILE A 37 10.16 -13.73 -27.59
C ILE A 37 10.85 -12.97 -26.46
N ALA A 38 12.17 -12.77 -26.55
CA ALA A 38 12.92 -12.02 -25.55
C ALA A 38 12.50 -10.53 -25.50
N VAL A 39 12.26 -9.90 -26.64
CA VAL A 39 11.80 -8.51 -26.72
C VAL A 39 10.37 -8.38 -26.18
N GLU A 40 9.48 -9.32 -26.49
CA GLU A 40 8.12 -9.35 -25.96
C GLU A 40 8.13 -9.52 -24.44
N SER A 41 8.91 -10.47 -23.91
CA SER A 41 9.07 -10.65 -22.46
C SER A 41 9.66 -9.42 -21.77
N ALA A 42 10.68 -8.79 -22.36
CA ALA A 42 11.27 -7.56 -21.82
C ALA A 42 10.28 -6.38 -21.83
N ARG A 43 9.45 -6.29 -22.88
CA ARG A 43 8.37 -5.30 -22.97
C ARG A 43 7.32 -5.53 -21.89
N ASP A 44 6.78 -6.75 -21.78
CA ASP A 44 5.79 -7.13 -20.76
C ASP A 44 6.29 -6.80 -19.35
N HIS A 45 7.56 -7.11 -19.05
CA HIS A 45 8.17 -6.80 -17.77
C HIS A 45 8.27 -5.29 -17.53
N THR A 46 8.73 -4.52 -18.53
CA THR A 46 8.88 -3.06 -18.41
C THR A 46 7.53 -2.37 -18.23
N GLU A 47 6.51 -2.80 -18.97
CA GLU A 47 5.13 -2.32 -18.80
C GLU A 47 4.58 -2.68 -17.40
N GLY A 48 4.80 -3.91 -16.96
CA GLY A 48 4.43 -4.37 -15.61
C GLY A 48 5.03 -3.53 -14.50
N VAL A 49 6.34 -3.24 -14.57
CA VAL A 49 7.03 -2.38 -13.60
C VAL A 49 6.44 -0.96 -13.60
N SER A 50 6.21 -0.38 -14.77
CA SER A 50 5.65 0.97 -14.89
C SER A 50 4.25 1.06 -14.29
N ASP A 51 3.39 0.08 -14.56
CA ASP A 51 2.04 0.02 -13.99
C ASP A 51 2.08 -0.12 -12.46
N THR A 52 2.94 -1.01 -11.95
CA THR A 52 3.07 -1.26 -10.53
C THR A 52 3.60 -0.04 -9.77
N LEU A 53 4.51 0.73 -10.37
CA LEU A 53 4.94 2.03 -9.82
C LEU A 53 3.77 3.02 -9.73
N HIS A 54 2.96 3.13 -10.79
CA HIS A 54 1.80 4.02 -10.79
C HIS A 54 0.77 3.64 -9.70
N HIS A 55 0.52 2.34 -9.53
CA HIS A 55 -0.33 1.84 -8.44
C HIS A 55 0.23 2.20 -7.07
N ALA A 56 1.53 1.99 -6.85
CA ALA A 56 2.18 2.30 -5.60
C ALA A 56 2.05 3.80 -5.26
N GLU A 57 2.36 4.69 -6.22
CA GLU A 57 2.24 6.14 -6.05
C GLU A 57 0.80 6.56 -5.73
N MET A 58 -0.19 6.03 -6.47
CA MET A 58 -1.60 6.34 -6.26
C MET A 58 -2.09 5.96 -4.87
N ILE A 59 -1.74 4.75 -4.41
CA ILE A 59 -2.11 4.24 -3.07
C ILE A 59 -1.48 5.10 -2.00
N HIS A 60 -0.18 5.36 -2.13
CA HIS A 60 0.57 6.17 -1.20
C HIS A 60 0.05 7.60 -1.10
N ASP A 61 -0.31 8.23 -2.23
CA ASP A 61 -0.92 9.56 -2.24
C ASP A 61 -2.33 9.55 -1.63
N ARG A 62 -3.07 8.46 -1.79
CA ARG A 62 -4.42 8.32 -1.24
C ARG A 62 -4.38 8.14 0.29
N ILE A 63 -3.50 7.26 0.78
CA ILE A 63 -3.22 7.09 2.21
C ILE A 63 -2.65 8.38 2.81
N GLY A 64 -1.67 8.98 2.13
CA GLY A 64 -1.04 10.22 2.58
C GLY A 64 -2.04 11.37 2.68
N ARG A 65 -2.97 11.50 1.73
CA ARG A 65 -4.07 12.47 1.81
C ARG A 65 -5.01 12.18 2.97
N ALA A 66 -5.35 10.92 3.25
CA ALA A 66 -6.19 10.59 4.40
C ALA A 66 -5.50 10.97 5.73
N ILE A 67 -4.22 10.64 5.89
CA ILE A 67 -3.43 10.99 7.08
C ILE A 67 -3.31 12.51 7.24
N ASN A 68 -3.02 13.24 6.16
CA ASN A 68 -2.88 14.70 6.22
C ASN A 68 -4.21 15.41 6.53
N ARG A 69 -5.35 14.78 6.21
CA ARG A 69 -6.69 15.28 6.55
C ARG A 69 -7.19 14.83 7.92
N CYS A 70 -6.40 14.01 8.62
CA CYS A 70 -6.83 13.41 9.87
C CYS A 70 -7.15 14.47 10.93
N GLY A 71 -8.32 14.30 11.54
CA GLY A 71 -8.77 15.07 12.68
C GLY A 71 -8.04 14.70 13.97
N VAL A 72 -8.05 15.63 14.91
CA VAL A 72 -7.58 15.46 16.28
C VAL A 72 -8.74 15.83 17.18
N TYR A 73 -9.00 15.03 18.21
CA TYR A 73 -10.12 15.26 19.12
C TYR A 73 -9.68 15.21 20.57
N GLN A 74 -10.50 15.83 21.41
CA GLN A 74 -10.42 15.78 22.86
C GLN A 74 -11.86 15.69 23.38
N ILE A 75 -12.11 14.92 24.45
CA ILE A 75 -13.44 14.86 25.06
C ILE A 75 -13.35 15.48 26.45
N GLY A 76 -13.97 16.65 26.63
CA GLY A 76 -13.88 17.38 27.89
C GLY A 76 -12.42 17.68 28.28
N ALA A 77 -12.02 17.34 29.49
CA ALA A 77 -10.63 17.50 29.97
C ALA A 77 -9.73 16.27 29.69
N GLY A 78 -10.10 15.44 28.71
CA GLY A 78 -9.34 14.25 28.32
C GLY A 78 -8.03 14.58 27.59
N SER A 79 -7.26 13.55 27.23
CA SER A 79 -6.04 13.72 26.42
C SER A 79 -6.40 13.99 24.96
N ILE A 80 -5.66 14.89 24.32
CA ILE A 80 -5.77 15.17 22.89
C ILE A 80 -5.26 13.96 22.10
N THR A 81 -6.15 13.34 21.32
CA THR A 81 -5.90 12.11 20.57
C THR A 81 -5.99 12.34 19.06
N CYS A 82 -5.03 11.81 18.30
CA CYS A 82 -5.10 11.82 16.84
C CYS A 82 -5.91 10.62 16.36
N GLY A 83 -6.83 10.83 15.41
CA GLY A 83 -7.69 9.76 14.88
C GLY A 83 -6.97 8.81 13.90
N ILE A 84 -5.78 8.32 14.25
CA ILE A 84 -5.01 7.35 13.46
C ILE A 84 -4.72 6.14 14.35
N ALA A 85 -5.10 4.96 13.90
CA ALA A 85 -4.76 3.71 14.58
C ALA A 85 -4.43 2.61 13.58
N THR A 86 -3.69 1.59 14.04
CA THR A 86 -3.45 0.37 13.28
C THR A 86 -4.05 -0.81 14.01
N LEU A 87 -4.64 -1.72 13.24
CA LEU A 87 -5.13 -3.00 13.74
C LEU A 87 -4.25 -4.11 13.20
N GLN A 88 -4.18 -5.17 14.00
CA GLN A 88 -3.33 -6.31 13.72
C GLN A 88 -4.19 -7.52 13.38
N THR A 89 -3.98 -8.06 12.19
CA THR A 89 -4.56 -9.34 11.81
C THR A 89 -3.64 -10.45 12.28
N THR A 90 -4.19 -11.39 13.06
CA THR A 90 -3.46 -12.59 13.48
C THR A 90 -3.92 -13.77 12.64
N THR A 91 -3.00 -14.30 11.83
CA THR A 91 -3.19 -15.52 11.04
C THR A 91 -2.24 -16.58 11.57
N GLY A 92 -2.79 -17.56 12.29
CA GLY A 92 -2.03 -18.60 13.00
C GLY A 92 -1.02 -18.02 13.99
N ALA A 93 0.28 -18.24 13.74
CA ALA A 93 1.37 -17.74 14.58
C ALA A 93 1.91 -16.36 14.16
N VAL A 94 1.37 -15.76 13.09
CA VAL A 94 1.86 -14.50 12.53
C VAL A 94 0.84 -13.40 12.80
N THR A 95 1.32 -12.30 13.40
CA THR A 95 0.53 -11.09 13.63
C THR A 95 1.10 -9.97 12.78
N VAL A 96 0.27 -9.38 11.92
CA VAL A 96 0.68 -8.32 10.98
C VAL A 96 -0.20 -7.09 11.19
N PRO A 97 0.37 -5.89 11.41
CA PRO A 97 -0.40 -4.65 11.41
C PRO A 97 -0.73 -4.25 9.97
N ASP A 98 -1.75 -4.86 9.39
CA ASP A 98 -2.12 -4.72 7.97
C ASP A 98 -3.33 -3.81 7.74
N THR A 99 -3.95 -3.31 8.81
CA THR A 99 -5.14 -2.46 8.73
C THR A 99 -4.86 -1.10 9.33
N LEU A 100 -5.03 -0.04 8.55
CA LEU A 100 -4.89 1.36 8.96
C LEU A 100 -6.27 2.02 9.06
N VAL A 101 -6.59 2.58 10.21
CA VAL A 101 -7.84 3.32 10.46
C VAL A 101 -7.50 4.80 10.60
N VAL A 102 -8.16 5.64 9.81
CA VAL A 102 -7.97 7.10 9.82
C VAL A 102 -9.31 7.82 9.90
N TRP A 103 -9.43 8.75 10.85
CA TRP A 103 -10.55 9.67 10.94
C TRP A 103 -10.27 10.91 10.07
N ALA A 104 -10.64 10.79 8.80
CA ALA A 104 -10.33 11.81 7.78
C ALA A 104 -11.49 12.78 7.52
N GLY A 105 -12.66 12.55 8.11
CA GLY A 105 -13.87 13.33 7.85
C GLY A 105 -14.51 13.01 6.51
N GLU A 106 -15.47 13.84 6.13
CA GLU A 106 -16.08 13.81 4.81
C GLU A 106 -15.10 14.36 3.75
N GLU A 107 -15.27 13.94 2.50
CA GLU A 107 -14.34 14.30 1.43
C GLU A 107 -14.27 15.82 1.16
N ALA A 108 -15.37 16.53 1.41
CA ALA A 108 -15.52 17.96 1.20
C ALA A 108 -14.98 18.82 2.36
N THR A 109 -14.85 18.27 3.57
CA THR A 109 -14.51 19.02 4.78
C THR A 109 -13.37 18.33 5.52
N PRO A 110 -12.10 18.69 5.22
CA PRO A 110 -10.95 18.16 5.93
C PRO A 110 -10.98 18.54 7.41
N LEU A 111 -10.91 17.56 8.30
CA LEU A 111 -10.87 17.80 9.74
C LEU A 111 -9.55 18.41 10.23
N ALA A 112 -8.50 18.31 9.42
CA ALA A 112 -7.17 18.80 9.78
C ALA A 112 -7.13 20.32 10.03
N ASP A 113 -8.04 21.07 9.42
CA ASP A 113 -8.11 22.53 9.50
C ASP A 113 -9.00 23.01 10.67
N GLU A 114 -9.73 22.11 11.32
CA GLU A 114 -10.66 22.44 12.42
C GLU A 114 -9.99 22.50 13.80
N GLY A 115 -8.70 22.17 13.89
CA GLY A 115 -7.96 22.13 15.14
C GLY A 115 -8.33 20.91 16.00
N VAL A 116 -8.46 21.11 17.32
CA VAL A 116 -8.89 20.07 18.26
C VAL A 116 -10.42 20.09 18.34
N ILE A 117 -11.05 18.98 18.03
CA ILE A 117 -12.50 18.83 17.95
C ILE A 117 -13.04 18.25 19.27
N ASP A 118 -14.01 18.91 19.92
CA ASP A 118 -14.64 18.45 21.16
C ASP A 118 -15.80 17.46 20.91
N ARG A 119 -15.50 16.34 20.24
CA ARG A 119 -16.42 15.20 20.06
C ARG A 119 -15.68 13.96 19.59
N LEU A 120 -16.32 12.81 19.77
CA LEU A 120 -15.79 11.57 19.24
C LEU A 120 -15.95 11.51 17.70
N PRO A 121 -15.00 10.86 17.01
CA PRO A 121 -15.13 10.51 15.60
C PRO A 121 -16.43 9.79 15.29
N LEU A 122 -17.11 10.15 14.20
CA LEU A 122 -18.27 9.39 13.71
C LEU A 122 -17.78 8.21 12.86
N ARG A 123 -18.50 7.09 12.90
CA ARG A 123 -18.16 5.91 12.08
C ARG A 123 -18.22 6.21 10.58
N SER A 124 -19.08 7.11 10.15
CA SER A 124 -19.20 7.57 8.76
C SER A 124 -18.03 8.42 8.27
N GLU A 125 -17.22 8.96 9.18
CA GLU A 125 -16.07 9.81 8.89
C GLU A 125 -14.75 9.02 8.82
N LEU A 126 -14.82 7.70 9.03
CA LEU A 126 -13.66 6.82 9.00
C LEU A 126 -13.32 6.41 7.56
N ARG A 127 -12.02 6.35 7.31
CA ARG A 127 -11.45 5.68 6.14
C ARG A 127 -10.51 4.59 6.65
N ILE A 128 -10.74 3.38 6.20
CA ILE A 128 -9.92 2.22 6.58
C ILE A 128 -9.21 1.68 5.34
N PHE A 129 -7.91 1.45 5.45
CA PHE A 129 -7.12 0.78 4.43
C PHE A 129 -6.78 -0.61 4.94
N ALA A 130 -7.30 -1.65 4.29
CA ALA A 130 -7.12 -3.02 4.72
C ALA A 130 -7.09 -3.98 3.52
N PRO A 131 -6.39 -5.13 3.64
CA PRO A 131 -6.51 -6.22 2.70
C PRO A 131 -7.95 -6.70 2.57
N HIS A 132 -8.29 -7.26 1.41
CA HIS A 132 -9.60 -7.85 1.20
C HIS A 132 -9.69 -9.23 1.87
N ASP A 133 -10.80 -9.49 2.58
CA ASP A 133 -11.00 -10.67 3.43
C ASP A 133 -10.90 -12.01 2.66
N SER A 134 -11.24 -12.00 1.35
CA SER A 134 -11.19 -13.19 0.49
C SER A 134 -10.05 -13.18 -0.53
N ASP A 135 -9.32 -12.07 -0.66
CA ASP A 135 -8.27 -11.90 -1.66
C ASP A 135 -7.09 -11.11 -1.06
N SER A 136 -6.08 -11.85 -0.60
CA SER A 136 -4.84 -11.30 -0.04
C SER A 136 -4.05 -10.40 -1.00
N ARG A 137 -4.34 -10.43 -2.32
CA ARG A 137 -3.68 -9.59 -3.31
C ARG A 137 -4.36 -8.24 -3.52
N ARG A 138 -5.51 -8.06 -2.88
CA ARG A 138 -6.33 -6.87 -3.02
C ARG A 138 -6.24 -6.00 -1.77
N LEU A 139 -5.99 -4.71 -2.00
CA LEU A 139 -6.09 -3.67 -0.97
C LEU A 139 -7.32 -2.81 -1.25
N ASP A 140 -8.15 -2.63 -0.23
CA ASP A 140 -9.36 -1.82 -0.29
C ASP A 140 -9.23 -0.55 0.58
N GLU A 141 -9.82 0.54 0.11
CA GLU A 141 -10.27 1.64 0.97
C GLU A 141 -11.73 1.39 1.34
N ILE A 142 -12.02 1.39 2.63
CA ILE A 142 -13.32 1.02 3.19
C ILE A 142 -13.88 2.24 3.92
N THR A 143 -15.10 2.62 3.57
CA THR A 143 -15.84 3.73 4.18
C THR A 143 -17.23 3.27 4.62
N PHE A 144 -17.89 4.06 5.48
CA PHE A 144 -19.16 3.67 6.09
C PHE A 144 -20.21 4.78 6.01
N PRO A 145 -20.63 5.21 4.80
CA PRO A 145 -21.43 6.43 4.62
C PRO A 145 -22.79 6.40 5.35
N SER A 146 -23.34 5.21 5.61
CA SER A 146 -24.61 5.03 6.33
C SER A 146 -24.44 4.62 7.80
N ALA A 147 -23.21 4.44 8.28
CA ALA A 147 -22.98 4.03 9.66
C ALA A 147 -23.24 5.18 10.62
N THR A 148 -24.01 4.90 11.66
CA THR A 148 -24.30 5.84 12.74
C THR A 148 -23.50 5.47 13.98
N GLY A 149 -23.36 6.44 14.88
CA GLY A 149 -22.62 6.28 16.13
C GLY A 149 -21.18 6.76 16.06
N THR A 150 -20.57 6.81 17.23
CA THR A 150 -19.20 7.30 17.42
C THR A 150 -18.23 6.13 17.60
N ILE A 151 -16.95 6.43 17.49
CA ILE A 151 -15.86 5.52 17.85
C ILE A 151 -14.84 6.26 18.69
N ASP A 152 -14.24 5.58 19.65
CA ASP A 152 -13.17 6.12 20.48
C ASP A 152 -11.88 5.33 20.24
N PHE A 153 -10.86 6.00 19.71
CA PHE A 153 -9.55 5.42 19.42
C PHE A 153 -8.80 5.01 20.68
N THR A 154 -9.18 5.55 21.85
CA THR A 154 -8.55 5.21 23.14
C THR A 154 -9.25 4.04 23.85
N SER A 155 -10.40 3.58 23.35
CA SER A 155 -11.16 2.51 23.98
C SER A 155 -10.46 1.16 23.85
N GLY A 156 -10.46 0.37 24.93
CA GLY A 156 -10.01 -1.03 24.89
C GLY A 156 -10.85 -1.94 23.97
N THR A 157 -12.06 -1.51 23.56
CA THR A 157 -12.92 -2.22 22.61
C THR A 157 -12.71 -1.80 21.15
N PHE A 158 -11.86 -0.80 20.89
CA PHE A 158 -11.69 -0.19 19.57
C PHE A 158 -11.46 -1.22 18.45
N ALA A 159 -10.54 -2.17 18.65
CA ALA A 159 -10.23 -3.20 17.65
C ALA A 159 -11.47 -4.04 17.29
N SER A 160 -12.19 -4.55 18.29
CA SER A 160 -13.40 -5.35 18.08
C SER A 160 -14.56 -4.56 17.45
N GLU A 161 -14.64 -3.25 17.73
CA GLU A 161 -15.65 -2.38 17.11
C GLU A 161 -15.36 -2.17 15.62
N ILE A 162 -14.09 -1.96 15.25
CA ILE A 162 -13.70 -1.84 13.84
C ILE A 162 -13.90 -3.16 13.10
N GLU A 163 -13.52 -4.30 13.68
CA GLU A 163 -13.76 -5.62 13.08
C GLU A 163 -15.26 -5.85 12.82
N THR A 164 -16.11 -5.50 13.78
CA THR A 164 -17.57 -5.56 13.62
C THR A 164 -18.05 -4.63 12.50
N LEU A 165 -17.46 -3.44 12.39
CA LEU A 165 -17.80 -2.45 11.37
C LEU A 165 -17.37 -2.92 9.97
N LEU A 166 -16.19 -3.52 9.83
CA LEU A 166 -15.66 -4.10 8.58
C LEU A 166 -16.52 -5.26 8.05
N ALA A 167 -17.11 -6.04 8.95
CA ALA A 167 -18.04 -7.12 8.62
C ALA A 167 -19.48 -6.63 8.35
N SER A 168 -19.77 -5.35 8.60
CA SER A 168 -21.12 -4.79 8.46
C SER A 168 -21.52 -4.57 6.99
N SER A 169 -22.82 -4.60 6.71
CA SER A 169 -23.36 -4.26 5.39
C SER A 169 -23.24 -2.77 5.03
N SER A 170 -22.87 -1.92 5.98
CA SER A 170 -22.61 -0.49 5.75
C SER A 170 -21.22 -0.23 5.15
N ALA A 171 -20.34 -1.23 5.13
CA ALA A 171 -19.02 -1.15 4.56
C ALA A 171 -19.08 -0.99 3.03
N VAL A 172 -18.63 0.15 2.52
CA VAL A 172 -18.42 0.40 1.10
C VAL A 172 -16.95 0.23 0.81
N ARG A 173 -16.60 -0.80 0.03
CA ARG A 173 -15.21 -1.15 -0.30
C ARG A 173 -14.85 -0.66 -1.70
N THR A 174 -13.87 0.23 -1.78
CA THR A 174 -13.30 0.72 -3.04
C THR A 174 -11.96 0.02 -3.27
N LYS A 175 -11.87 -0.77 -4.35
CA LYS A 175 -10.61 -1.41 -4.74
C LYS A 175 -9.55 -0.36 -5.04
N LEU A 176 -8.44 -0.39 -4.31
CA LEU A 176 -7.26 0.43 -4.62
C LEU A 176 -6.35 -0.27 -5.60
N THR A 177 -6.08 -1.56 -5.36
CA THR A 177 -5.29 -2.39 -6.27
C THR A 177 -5.59 -3.86 -6.01
N ASP A 178 -5.29 -4.69 -7.01
CA ASP A 178 -5.28 -6.16 -6.99
C ASP A 178 -3.87 -6.72 -7.28
N ARG A 179 -2.84 -5.89 -7.03
CA ARG A 179 -1.44 -6.21 -7.31
C ARG A 179 -0.62 -6.34 -6.03
N ILE A 180 -1.24 -6.39 -4.86
CA ILE A 180 -0.48 -6.68 -3.64
C ILE A 180 0.03 -8.12 -3.72
N ARG A 181 1.28 -8.32 -3.32
CA ARG A 181 1.84 -9.65 -3.21
C ARG A 181 1.19 -10.42 -2.07
N GLY A 182 0.63 -11.57 -2.38
CA GLY A 182 0.25 -12.57 -1.38
C GLY A 182 1.47 -13.32 -0.89
N ALA A 183 1.68 -13.36 0.42
CA ALA A 183 2.68 -14.21 1.07
C ALA A 183 1.98 -15.48 1.59
N VAL A 184 2.49 -16.65 1.21
CA VAL A 184 1.96 -17.92 1.72
C VAL A 184 2.66 -18.25 3.04
N ILE A 185 1.90 -18.36 4.12
CA ILE A 185 2.44 -18.89 5.37
C ILE A 185 2.62 -20.40 5.21
N PRO A 186 3.82 -20.96 5.46
CA PRO A 186 4.06 -22.39 5.31
C PRO A 186 3.07 -23.22 6.13
N SER A 187 2.59 -24.32 5.55
CA SER A 187 1.65 -25.24 6.21
C SER A 187 2.17 -25.82 7.52
N SER A 188 3.50 -25.85 7.72
CA SER A 188 4.13 -26.20 9.00
C SER A 188 3.77 -25.27 10.16
N MET A 189 3.28 -24.06 9.88
CA MET A 189 2.85 -23.09 10.89
C MET A 189 1.32 -22.95 11.01
N LEU A 190 0.53 -23.44 10.04
CA LEU A 190 -0.93 -23.19 10.00
C LEU A 190 -1.82 -24.35 9.53
N GLY A 191 -1.28 -25.54 9.26
CA GLY A 191 -2.06 -26.73 8.86
C GLY A 191 -2.62 -26.67 7.43
N ALA A 192 -3.08 -25.51 6.97
CA ALA A 192 -3.39 -25.19 5.59
C ALA A 192 -2.62 -23.91 5.19
N GLY A 193 -1.98 -23.89 4.03
CA GLY A 193 -1.24 -22.70 3.57
C GLY A 193 -2.21 -21.53 3.37
N GLN A 194 -2.19 -20.57 4.30
CA GLN A 194 -3.03 -19.39 4.22
C GLN A 194 -2.22 -18.25 3.60
N SER A 195 -2.80 -17.59 2.60
CA SER A 195 -2.21 -16.42 1.96
C SER A 195 -2.52 -15.17 2.79
N VAL A 196 -1.49 -14.39 3.11
CA VAL A 196 -1.58 -13.12 3.83
C VAL A 196 -1.10 -12.01 2.92
N SER A 197 -1.71 -10.84 3.02
CA SER A 197 -1.32 -9.68 2.22
C SER A 197 0.03 -9.13 2.68
N SER A 198 0.92 -8.77 1.74
CA SER A 198 2.20 -8.14 2.05
C SER A 198 2.03 -6.63 2.26
N VAL A 199 1.21 -6.26 3.23
CA VAL A 199 0.89 -4.89 3.64
C VAL A 199 1.26 -4.73 5.10
N ARG A 200 1.91 -3.62 5.43
CA ARG A 200 2.24 -3.28 6.80
C ARG A 200 2.12 -1.78 7.03
N PHE A 201 1.49 -1.44 8.14
CA PHE A 201 1.39 -0.09 8.67
C PHE A 201 2.03 -0.05 10.05
N VAL A 202 2.92 0.90 10.28
CA VAL A 202 3.54 1.12 11.59
C VAL A 202 3.29 2.56 12.00
N ILE A 203 2.71 2.75 13.18
CA ILE A 203 2.52 4.08 13.77
C ILE A 203 3.67 4.37 14.73
N THR A 204 4.25 5.56 14.61
CA THR A 204 5.18 6.12 15.57
C THR A 204 4.70 7.50 15.98
N GLU A 205 4.59 7.71 17.27
CA GLU A 205 4.20 8.99 17.86
C GLU A 205 5.41 9.68 18.45
N GLN A 206 5.45 11.00 18.33
CA GLN A 206 6.56 11.80 18.79
C GLN A 206 6.06 13.13 19.38
N PRO A 207 6.07 13.29 20.72
CA PRO A 207 6.25 12.25 21.74
C PRO A 207 5.07 11.24 21.79
N THR A 208 5.29 10.11 22.46
CA THR A 208 4.25 9.10 22.71
C THR A 208 3.29 9.54 23.82
N ASP A 209 2.08 8.98 23.84
CA ASP A 209 1.11 9.24 24.94
C ASP A 209 1.69 8.92 26.32
N GLY A 210 2.45 7.83 26.44
CA GLY A 210 3.08 7.42 27.69
C GLY A 210 4.15 8.41 28.17
N GLU A 211 4.94 8.97 27.25
CA GLU A 211 5.94 9.99 27.58
C GLU A 211 5.26 11.28 28.06
N ILE A 212 4.23 11.74 27.34
CA ILE A 212 3.43 12.90 27.74
C ILE A 212 2.83 12.70 29.14
N ALA A 213 2.19 11.55 29.38
CA ALA A 213 1.59 11.23 30.67
C ALA A 213 2.61 11.14 31.82
N SER A 214 3.87 10.82 31.50
CA SER A 214 4.95 10.73 32.48
C SER A 214 5.65 12.08 32.77
N ALA A 215 5.45 13.10 31.93
CA ALA A 215 6.05 14.41 32.12
C ALA A 215 5.28 15.20 33.20
N SER A 216 5.79 15.17 34.43
CA SER A 216 5.14 15.76 35.60
C SER A 216 5.64 17.16 35.97
N ASP A 217 6.71 17.64 35.33
CA ASP A 217 7.32 18.93 35.60
C ASP A 217 7.82 19.62 34.32
N GLU A 218 8.16 20.90 34.43
CA GLU A 218 8.62 21.72 33.29
C GLU A 218 9.87 21.13 32.62
N ALA A 219 10.79 20.57 33.41
CA ALA A 219 12.04 20.01 32.90
C ALA A 219 11.79 18.75 32.05
N SER A 220 10.94 17.84 32.52
CA SER A 220 10.53 16.63 31.80
C SER A 220 9.68 16.96 30.57
N TRP A 221 8.78 17.95 30.67
CA TRP A 221 8.00 18.44 29.54
C TRP A 221 8.87 19.02 28.41
N ILE A 222 9.82 19.88 28.75
CA ILE A 222 10.76 20.47 27.78
C ILE A 222 11.73 19.42 27.23
N ALA A 223 11.97 18.33 27.95
CA ALA A 223 12.86 17.24 27.50
C ALA A 223 12.17 16.26 26.54
N LEU A 224 10.84 16.29 26.40
CA LEU A 224 10.13 15.42 25.46
C LEU A 224 10.61 15.63 24.02
N PRO A 225 10.61 14.57 23.19
CA PRO A 225 11.11 14.63 21.81
C PRO A 225 10.14 15.32 20.85
N TRP A 226 9.70 16.54 21.13
CA TRP A 226 8.75 17.29 20.28
C TRP A 226 9.17 17.38 18.81
N ALA A 227 8.20 17.31 17.90
CA ALA A 227 8.46 17.35 16.47
C ALA A 227 9.14 18.67 16.06
N GLY A 228 10.30 18.58 15.41
CA GLY A 228 11.11 19.75 15.06
C GLY A 228 11.62 20.55 16.27
N GLY A 229 11.51 20.01 17.49
CA GLY A 229 11.84 20.71 18.72
C GLY A 229 10.88 21.84 19.10
N VAL A 230 9.74 21.98 18.40
CA VAL A 230 8.79 23.09 18.58
C VAL A 230 7.95 22.84 19.82
N ARG A 231 8.16 23.69 20.85
CA ARG A 231 7.46 23.61 22.13
C ARG A 231 7.49 24.92 22.89
N THR A 232 6.58 25.02 23.85
CA THR A 232 6.49 26.03 24.89
C THR A 232 6.40 25.33 26.26
N LEU A 233 6.21 26.11 27.33
CA LEU A 233 6.03 25.55 28.67
C LEU A 233 4.71 24.79 28.84
N GLU A 234 3.72 25.10 28.01
CA GLU A 234 2.33 24.63 28.14
C GLU A 234 1.84 23.91 26.87
N SER A 235 2.64 23.87 25.80
CA SER A 235 2.23 23.24 24.54
C SER A 235 3.41 22.75 23.73
N GLY A 236 3.18 21.78 22.85
CA GLY A 236 4.21 21.24 21.98
C GLY A 236 3.66 20.72 20.68
N LEU A 237 4.49 20.74 19.63
CA LEU A 237 4.12 20.16 18.34
C LEU A 237 4.32 18.65 18.39
N ARG A 238 3.23 17.91 18.38
CA ARG A 238 3.24 16.45 18.29
C ARG A 238 3.17 16.00 16.84
N ALA A 239 3.82 14.88 16.53
CA ALA A 239 3.72 14.23 15.24
C ALA A 239 3.27 12.77 15.41
N VAL A 240 2.30 12.36 14.61
CA VAL A 240 1.92 10.96 14.43
C VAL A 240 2.32 10.56 13.02
N THR A 241 3.27 9.64 12.94
CA THR A 241 3.84 9.16 11.68
C THR A 241 3.31 7.77 11.39
N VAL A 242 2.82 7.57 10.16
CA VAL A 242 2.54 6.25 9.60
C VAL A 242 3.63 5.89 8.60
N GLU A 243 4.29 4.77 8.84
CA GLU A 243 5.16 4.10 7.88
C GLU A 243 4.34 3.01 7.18
N THR A 244 4.27 3.11 5.86
CA THR A 244 3.53 2.22 4.98
C THR A 244 4.51 1.40 4.18
N GLU A 245 4.45 0.07 4.34
CA GLU A 245 5.23 -0.90 3.58
C GLU A 245 4.26 -1.75 2.74
N LEU A 246 4.47 -1.76 1.43
CA LEU A 246 3.66 -2.52 0.47
C LEU A 246 4.59 -3.33 -0.42
N GLN A 247 4.26 -4.58 -0.70
CA GLN A 247 4.90 -5.33 -1.77
C GLN A 247 3.90 -5.58 -2.89
N PHE A 248 4.30 -5.28 -4.11
CA PHE A 248 3.47 -5.45 -5.29
C PHE A 248 4.00 -6.56 -6.20
N ASP A 249 3.12 -7.30 -6.84
CA ASP A 249 3.46 -8.14 -7.98
C ASP A 249 3.69 -7.25 -9.22
N ILE A 250 4.77 -7.53 -9.96
CA ILE A 250 5.14 -6.74 -11.15
C ILE A 250 4.20 -7.03 -12.31
N LEU A 251 3.76 -8.28 -12.43
CA LEU A 251 2.86 -8.74 -13.48
C LEU A 251 1.52 -9.16 -12.86
N PRO A 252 0.38 -8.93 -13.55
CA PRO A 252 -0.89 -9.50 -13.14
C PRO A 252 -0.80 -11.03 -13.13
N VAL A 253 -1.40 -11.66 -12.12
CA VAL A 253 -1.32 -13.11 -11.90
C VAL A 253 -1.83 -13.87 -13.12
N ARG A 254 -0.94 -14.59 -13.81
CA ARG A 254 -1.27 -15.50 -14.92
C ARG A 254 -1.49 -16.92 -14.38
N ASN A 255 -2.61 -17.19 -13.70
CA ASN A 255 -3.09 -18.54 -13.29
C ASN A 255 -2.08 -19.52 -12.64
N THR A 256 -0.89 -19.07 -12.26
CA THR A 256 0.20 -19.87 -11.71
C THR A 256 0.67 -19.17 -10.44
N ASP A 257 0.83 -19.94 -9.37
CA ASP A 257 1.06 -19.45 -8.00
C ASP A 257 2.43 -18.78 -7.78
N GLU A 258 3.23 -18.61 -8.84
CA GLU A 258 4.54 -17.95 -8.80
C GLU A 258 4.42 -16.54 -9.41
N SER A 259 4.63 -15.51 -8.58
CA SER A 259 4.84 -14.15 -9.09
C SER A 259 6.29 -13.97 -9.52
N ASP A 260 6.51 -13.60 -10.78
CA ASP A 260 7.82 -13.46 -11.44
C ASP A 260 8.62 -12.21 -11.00
N GLY A 261 8.34 -11.71 -9.79
CA GLY A 261 9.04 -10.57 -9.19
C GLY A 261 8.14 -9.73 -8.32
N ALA A 262 8.74 -9.13 -7.29
CA ALA A 262 8.07 -8.22 -6.37
C ALA A 262 8.74 -6.86 -6.35
N TYR A 263 7.91 -5.83 -6.31
CA TYR A 263 8.33 -4.46 -6.13
C TYR A 263 7.99 -4.01 -4.70
N PRO A 264 8.98 -3.86 -3.81
CA PRO A 264 8.75 -3.30 -2.49
C PRO A 264 8.62 -1.78 -2.59
N SER A 265 7.65 -1.22 -1.89
CA SER A 265 7.39 0.21 -1.83
C SER A 265 7.21 0.65 -0.38
N PHE A 266 7.93 1.71 -0.01
CA PHE A 266 7.95 2.24 1.34
C PHE A 266 7.63 3.73 1.29
N ARG A 267 6.76 4.20 2.19
CA ARG A 267 6.52 5.63 2.37
C ARG A 267 6.25 5.95 3.83
N ARG A 268 6.66 7.14 4.22
CA ARG A 268 6.40 7.71 5.54
C ARG A 268 5.56 8.97 5.38
N THR A 269 4.47 9.07 6.12
CA THR A 269 3.62 10.27 6.16
C THR A 269 3.35 10.65 7.60
N SER A 270 3.46 11.94 7.93
CA SER A 270 3.30 12.44 9.30
C SER A 270 2.21 13.49 9.39
N ARG A 271 1.29 13.32 10.33
CA ARG A 271 0.35 14.36 10.76
C ARG A 271 0.94 15.08 11.97
N HIS A 272 1.06 16.41 11.88
CA HIS A 272 1.51 17.26 12.98
C HIS A 272 0.33 17.98 13.61
N TYR A 273 0.28 18.12 14.92
CA TYR A 273 -0.76 18.90 15.61
C TYR A 273 -0.23 19.51 16.90
N LEU A 274 -0.88 20.58 17.34
CA LEU A 274 -0.57 21.18 18.63
C LEU A 274 -1.16 20.30 19.73
N HIS A 275 -0.32 19.92 20.68
CA HIS A 275 -0.73 19.28 21.92
C HIS A 275 -0.55 20.29 23.05
N GLU A 276 -1.63 20.61 23.73
CA GLU A 276 -1.62 21.49 24.90
C GLU A 276 -1.49 20.61 26.15
N GLY A 277 -0.60 21.03 27.06
CA GLY A 277 -0.45 20.44 28.38
C GLY A 277 -1.65 20.80 29.26
N ASN A 278 -1.98 19.91 30.19
CA ASN A 278 -2.99 20.15 31.22
C ASN A 278 -2.47 21.04 32.34
#